data_AF-A0A2A5BTW0-F1
#
_entry.id   AF-A0A2A5BTW0-F1
#
_cell.length_a   1.000
_cell.length_b   1.000
_cell.length_c   1.000
_cell.angle_alpha   90.00
_cell.angle_beta   90.00
_cell.angle_gamma   90.00
#
_symmetry.space_group_name_H-M   'P 1'
#
loop_
_entity.id
_entity.type
_entity.pdbx_description
1 polymer ?
#
loop_
_entity_poly.entity_id
_entity_poly.type
_entity_poly.pdbx_seq_one_letter_code
_entity_poly.pdbx_strand_id
1 'polypeptide(L)'
;MIHDSFLYMMRRSALVLLLISLLIFWLISWGGIFAASAEEPLLSALDIPLMPDYAEDDDSRVVFDTPEGRIIQIRVVGPIGAQKAFEFYQLVLPSLAWDQMPRKEIDTVTDGADCKKRCLMMRRGGEILKMRVLEEKTQTVIYFSVNPE
;
A
#
# COMPACT_ATOMS: atom_id res chain seq x y z
N MET A 1 35.82 62.43 14.03
CA MET A 1 35.18 61.36 14.84
C MET A 1 33.99 60.69 14.16
N ILE A 2 33.57 61.08 12.93
CA ILE A 2 32.43 60.49 12.21
C ILE A 2 32.86 59.46 11.13
N HIS A 3 34.14 59.47 10.73
CA HIS A 3 34.66 58.65 9.63
C HIS A 3 34.90 57.17 9.99
N ASP A 4 35.22 56.86 11.26
CA ASP A 4 35.53 55.49 11.70
C ASP A 4 34.28 54.62 11.89
N SER A 5 33.14 55.26 12.22
CA SER A 5 31.86 54.57 12.44
C SER A 5 31.29 53.96 11.15
N PHE A 6 31.56 54.56 9.99
CA PHE A 6 31.02 54.11 8.69
C PHE A 6 31.73 52.86 8.18
N LEU A 7 33.07 52.79 8.33
CA LEU A 7 33.88 51.61 8.01
C LEU A 7 33.56 50.41 8.93
N TYR A 8 33.28 50.68 10.22
CA TYR A 8 32.90 49.64 11.19
C TYR A 8 31.49 49.07 10.92
N MET A 9 30.56 49.91 10.46
CA MET A 9 29.20 49.49 10.11
C MET A 9 29.17 48.65 8.83
N MET A 10 29.98 49.01 7.82
CA MET A 10 30.07 48.30 6.53
C MET A 10 30.76 46.93 6.62
N ARG A 11 31.71 46.79 7.56
CA ARG A 11 32.43 45.53 7.81
C ARG A 11 31.63 44.53 8.67
N ARG A 12 30.72 45.04 9.52
CA ARG A 12 29.78 44.24 10.32
C ARG A 12 28.66 43.63 9.47
N SER A 13 28.10 44.38 8.50
CA SER A 13 27.06 43.87 7.61
C SER A 13 27.57 42.78 6.65
N ALA A 14 28.82 42.87 6.16
CA ALA A 14 29.44 41.81 5.37
C ALA A 14 29.65 40.50 6.15
N LEU A 15 30.04 40.58 7.42
CA LEU A 15 30.20 39.43 8.32
C LEU A 15 28.85 38.75 8.64
N VAL A 16 27.79 39.53 8.84
CA VAL A 16 26.45 39.00 9.09
C VAL A 16 25.91 38.26 7.86
N LEU A 17 26.09 38.82 6.66
CA LEU A 17 25.67 38.16 5.42
C LEU A 17 26.43 36.85 5.16
N LEU A 18 27.74 36.81 5.47
CA LEU A 18 28.56 35.62 5.32
C LEU A 18 28.18 34.51 6.32
N LEU A 19 27.84 34.88 7.56
CA LEU A 19 27.32 33.94 8.57
C LEU A 19 25.94 33.39 8.20
N ILE A 20 25.04 34.22 7.65
CA ILE A 20 23.74 33.78 7.16
C ILE A 20 23.89 32.80 5.98
N SER A 21 24.81 33.10 5.05
CA SER A 21 25.08 32.21 3.91
C SER A 21 25.64 30.85 4.35
N LEU A 22 26.55 30.82 5.32
CA LEU A 22 27.06 29.57 5.91
C LEU A 22 25.96 28.78 6.63
N LEU A 23 25.06 29.46 7.35
CA LEU A 23 23.93 28.81 8.02
C LEU A 23 22.96 28.19 7.00
N ILE A 24 22.63 28.91 5.93
CA ILE A 24 21.75 28.40 4.87
C ILE A 24 22.40 27.20 4.16
N PHE A 25 23.71 27.27 3.88
CA PHE A 25 24.44 26.16 3.28
C PHE A 25 24.45 24.93 4.18
N TRP A 26 24.64 25.12 5.50
CA TRP A 26 24.61 24.05 6.50
C TRP A 26 23.21 23.41 6.61
N LEU A 27 22.15 24.22 6.55
CA LEU A 27 20.76 23.75 6.56
C LEU A 27 20.41 22.94 5.30
N ILE A 28 20.90 23.34 4.13
CA ILE A 28 20.66 22.61 2.87
C ILE A 28 21.48 21.30 2.83
N SER A 29 22.71 21.29 3.34
CA SER A 29 23.54 20.08 3.37
C SER A 29 23.04 19.00 4.33
N TRP A 30 22.28 19.36 5.37
CA TRP A 30 21.71 18.37 6.30
C TRP A 30 20.37 17.79 5.84
N GLY A 31 19.66 18.51 4.97
CA GLY A 31 18.41 18.06 4.35
C GLY A 31 18.67 17.11 3.19
N GLY A 32 19.27 15.96 3.46
CA GLY A 32 19.34 14.88 2.48
C GLY A 32 17.93 14.55 1.98
N ILE A 33 17.72 14.63 0.66
CA ILE A 33 16.48 14.22 0.01
C ILE A 33 16.41 12.70 0.16
N PHE A 34 15.74 12.22 1.20
CA PHE A 34 15.33 10.83 1.27
C PHE A 34 14.24 10.65 0.23
N ALA A 35 14.63 10.25 -0.98
CA ALA A 35 13.71 9.62 -1.90
C ALA A 35 13.33 8.27 -1.30
N ALA A 36 12.25 8.26 -0.51
CA ALA A 36 11.58 7.01 -0.18
C ALA A 36 11.06 6.45 -1.50
N SER A 37 11.69 5.39 -2.00
CA SER A 37 11.13 4.59 -3.07
C SER A 37 9.88 3.93 -2.49
N ALA A 38 8.71 4.55 -2.69
CA ALA A 38 7.46 3.90 -2.39
C ALA A 38 7.35 2.72 -3.38
N GLU A 39 7.53 1.49 -2.88
CA GLU A 39 7.13 0.31 -3.64
C GLU A 39 5.65 0.47 -4.00
N GLU A 40 5.30 0.20 -5.25
CA GLU A 40 3.89 0.25 -5.64
C GLU A 40 3.09 -0.78 -4.81
N PRO A 41 1.90 -0.42 -4.30
CA PRO A 41 1.05 -1.35 -3.58
C PRO A 41 0.80 -2.61 -4.41
N LEU A 42 0.92 -3.78 -3.78
CA LEU A 42 0.92 -5.05 -4.48
C LEU A 42 -0.43 -5.35 -5.13
N LEU A 43 -1.54 -4.91 -4.53
CA LEU A 43 -2.85 -5.03 -5.15
C LEU A 43 -2.99 -4.15 -6.40
N SER A 44 -2.37 -2.97 -6.41
CA SER A 44 -2.33 -2.11 -7.59
C SER A 44 -1.62 -2.80 -8.74
N ALA A 45 -0.51 -3.50 -8.47
CA ALA A 45 0.22 -4.28 -9.48
C ALA A 45 -0.58 -5.48 -10.03
N LEU A 46 -1.66 -5.89 -9.34
CA LEU A 46 -2.58 -6.96 -9.75
C LEU A 46 -3.86 -6.44 -10.43
N ASP A 47 -3.97 -5.12 -10.61
CA ASP A 47 -5.20 -4.42 -10.99
C ASP A 47 -6.37 -4.75 -10.05
N ILE A 48 -6.09 -4.95 -8.76
CA ILE A 48 -7.10 -5.10 -7.71
C ILE A 48 -7.15 -3.79 -6.91
N PRO A 49 -8.28 -3.06 -6.90
CA PRO A 49 -8.34 -1.79 -6.20
C PRO A 49 -8.36 -2.01 -4.69
N LEU A 50 -7.53 -1.27 -3.97
CA LEU A 50 -7.61 -1.17 -2.52
C LEU A 50 -8.88 -0.41 -2.12
N MET A 51 -9.74 -1.03 -1.31
CA MET A 51 -10.93 -0.37 -0.78
C MET A 51 -10.53 0.89 0.04
N PRO A 52 -11.27 2.01 -0.05
CA PRO A 52 -11.00 3.17 0.79
C PRO A 52 -10.95 2.83 2.28
N ASP A 53 -10.06 3.50 3.01
CA ASP A 53 -9.79 3.30 4.45
C ASP A 53 -9.19 1.94 4.82
N TYR A 54 -8.85 1.10 3.84
CA TYR A 54 -8.01 -0.08 4.05
C TYR A 54 -6.55 0.23 3.73
N ALA A 55 -5.66 -0.53 4.36
CA ALA A 55 -4.22 -0.52 4.08
C ALA A 55 -3.71 -1.94 3.86
N GLU A 56 -2.79 -2.09 2.92
CA GLU A 56 -2.01 -3.32 2.78
C GLU A 56 -1.13 -3.52 4.03
N ASP A 57 -1.09 -4.75 4.52
CA ASP A 57 -0.13 -5.17 5.54
C ASP A 57 1.14 -5.63 4.80
N ASP A 58 2.11 -4.73 4.66
CA ASP A 58 3.34 -4.99 3.88
C ASP A 58 4.11 -6.21 4.41
N ASP A 59 4.07 -6.45 5.72
CA ASP A 59 4.72 -7.59 6.37
C ASP A 59 4.03 -8.94 6.04
N SER A 60 2.81 -8.90 5.50
CA SER A 60 2.05 -10.08 5.09
C SER A 60 2.28 -10.51 3.64
N ARG A 61 3.01 -9.70 2.85
CA ARG A 61 3.24 -9.96 1.43
C ARG A 61 4.06 -11.22 1.24
N VAL A 62 3.51 -12.18 0.49
CA VAL A 62 4.22 -13.38 0.07
C VAL A 62 4.11 -13.50 -1.44
N VAL A 63 5.26 -13.57 -2.11
CA VAL A 63 5.34 -13.80 -3.55
C VAL A 63 6.20 -15.03 -3.78
N PHE A 64 5.65 -16.01 -4.48
CA PHE A 64 6.34 -17.25 -4.85
C PHE A 64 6.25 -17.45 -6.35
N ASP A 65 7.40 -17.51 -7.02
CA ASP A 65 7.47 -17.77 -8.45
C ASP A 65 7.55 -19.29 -8.72
N THR A 66 6.75 -19.78 -9.64
CA THR A 66 6.74 -21.18 -10.12
C THR A 66 6.89 -21.21 -11.65
N PRO A 67 7.20 -22.38 -12.25
CA PRO A 67 7.19 -22.53 -13.70
C PRO A 67 5.83 -22.20 -14.35
N GLU A 68 4.74 -22.45 -13.63
CA GLU A 68 3.36 -22.25 -14.09
C GLU A 68 2.87 -20.80 -13.93
N GLY A 69 3.53 -20.02 -13.07
CA GLY A 69 3.20 -18.62 -12.85
C GLY A 69 3.61 -18.14 -11.47
N ARG A 70 3.05 -17.00 -11.05
CA ARG A 70 3.36 -16.40 -9.76
C ARG A 70 2.20 -16.56 -8.79
N ILE A 71 2.50 -17.01 -7.58
CA ILE A 71 1.56 -17.06 -6.46
C ILE A 71 1.79 -15.83 -5.60
N ILE A 72 0.77 -15.00 -5.43
CA ILE A 72 0.83 -13.78 -4.62
C ILE A 72 -0.19 -13.87 -3.50
N GLN A 73 0.23 -13.60 -2.27
CA GLN A 73 -0.65 -13.47 -1.11
C GLN A 73 -0.42 -12.15 -0.40
N ILE A 74 -1.51 -11.51 0.00
CA ILE A 74 -1.45 -10.27 0.77
C ILE A 74 -2.67 -10.14 1.69
N ARG A 75 -2.42 -9.61 2.88
CA ARG A 75 -3.43 -9.18 3.83
C ARG A 75 -3.67 -7.68 3.70
N VAL A 76 -4.93 -7.31 3.83
CA VAL A 76 -5.37 -5.92 3.90
C VAL A 76 -6.23 -5.73 5.14
N VAL A 77 -6.01 -4.63 5.87
CA VAL A 77 -6.69 -4.35 7.14
C VAL A 77 -7.39 -3.00 7.06
N GLY A 78 -8.62 -2.93 7.60
CA GLY A 78 -9.39 -1.69 7.59
C GLY A 78 -10.53 -1.66 8.61
N PRO A 79 -11.10 -0.47 8.89
CA PRO A 79 -12.15 -0.30 9.90
C PRO A 79 -13.57 -0.58 9.36
N ILE A 80 -13.76 -0.58 8.04
CA ILE A 80 -15.07 -0.84 7.43
C ILE A 80 -15.42 -2.32 7.63
N GLY A 81 -16.67 -2.63 8.01
CA GLY A 81 -17.08 -4.01 8.33
C GLY A 81 -17.01 -5.00 7.17
N ALA A 82 -16.79 -6.28 7.51
CA ALA A 82 -16.55 -7.38 6.56
C ALA A 82 -17.61 -7.54 5.47
N GLN A 83 -18.89 -7.36 5.81
CA GLN A 83 -19.96 -7.49 4.83
C GLN A 83 -19.87 -6.42 3.74
N LYS A 84 -19.59 -5.17 4.11
CA LYS A 84 -19.45 -4.06 3.16
C LYS A 84 -18.21 -4.23 2.27
N ALA A 85 -17.10 -4.67 2.87
CA ALA A 85 -15.90 -4.99 2.10
C ALA A 85 -16.14 -6.10 1.09
N PHE A 86 -16.82 -7.17 1.49
CA PHE A 86 -17.18 -8.25 0.59
C PHE A 86 -18.06 -7.78 -0.57
N GLU A 87 -19.11 -7.00 -0.29
CA GLU A 87 -20.00 -6.43 -1.32
C GLU A 87 -19.28 -5.49 -2.29
N PHE A 88 -18.33 -4.69 -1.78
CA PHE A 88 -17.49 -3.83 -2.60
C PHE A 88 -16.74 -4.65 -3.66
N TYR A 89 -16.01 -5.70 -3.26
CA TYR A 89 -15.25 -6.51 -4.21
C TYR A 89 -16.14 -7.35 -5.12
N GLN A 90 -17.31 -7.80 -4.66
CA GLN A 90 -18.31 -8.44 -5.53
C GLN A 90 -18.78 -7.54 -6.67
N LEU A 91 -18.89 -6.23 -6.41
CA LEU A 91 -19.33 -5.24 -7.38
C LEU A 91 -18.20 -4.83 -8.33
N VAL A 92 -16.99 -4.66 -7.79
CA VAL A 92 -15.86 -4.05 -8.51
C VAL A 92 -15.08 -5.05 -9.35
N LEU A 93 -14.81 -6.25 -8.85
CA LEU A 93 -13.96 -7.22 -9.56
C LEU A 93 -14.51 -7.61 -10.96
N PRO A 94 -15.83 -7.78 -11.17
CA PRO A 94 -16.36 -8.08 -12.51
C PRO A 94 -16.06 -7.02 -13.57
N SER A 95 -15.99 -5.73 -13.22
CA SER A 95 -15.64 -4.68 -14.19
C SER A 95 -14.17 -4.70 -14.61
N LEU A 96 -13.35 -5.45 -13.88
CA LEU A 96 -11.92 -5.66 -14.11
C LEU A 96 -11.64 -7.03 -14.76
N ALA A 97 -12.66 -7.60 -15.41
CA ALA A 97 -12.63 -8.90 -16.10
C ALA A 97 -12.37 -10.11 -15.18
N TRP A 98 -12.60 -9.98 -13.88
CA TRP A 98 -12.66 -11.13 -12.99
C TRP A 98 -14.03 -11.78 -13.09
N ASP A 99 -14.08 -13.01 -13.59
CA ASP A 99 -15.30 -13.79 -13.73
C ASP A 99 -15.56 -14.64 -12.48
N GLN A 100 -16.79 -14.63 -11.96
CA GLN A 100 -17.15 -15.47 -10.82
C GLN A 100 -17.05 -16.96 -11.17
N MET A 101 -16.35 -17.73 -10.32
CA MET A 101 -16.33 -19.18 -10.39
C MET A 101 -17.51 -19.77 -9.60
N PRO A 102 -18.08 -20.91 -10.03
CA PRO A 102 -19.16 -21.55 -9.31
C PRO A 102 -18.72 -21.96 -7.90
N ARG A 103 -19.56 -21.66 -6.89
CA ARG A 103 -19.32 -21.95 -5.46
C ARG A 103 -18.96 -23.41 -5.15
N LYS A 104 -19.25 -24.34 -6.06
CA LYS A 104 -19.01 -25.78 -5.90
C LYS A 104 -17.52 -26.15 -5.83
N GLU A 105 -16.63 -25.28 -6.31
CA GLU A 105 -15.17 -25.41 -6.27
C GLU A 105 -14.50 -24.60 -5.14
N ILE A 106 -15.29 -23.97 -4.26
CA ILE A 106 -14.76 -23.40 -3.03
C ILE A 106 -14.50 -24.56 -2.07
N ASP A 107 -13.31 -25.15 -2.20
CA ASP A 107 -12.83 -26.28 -1.42
C ASP A 107 -13.25 -26.14 0.06
N THR A 108 -14.03 -27.11 0.52
CA THR A 108 -14.43 -27.28 1.93
C THR A 108 -13.27 -27.72 2.83
N VAL A 109 -12.04 -27.69 2.33
CA VAL A 109 -10.85 -28.27 2.94
C VAL A 109 -9.83 -27.17 3.20
N THR A 110 -10.16 -26.23 4.08
CA THR A 110 -9.29 -25.57 5.08
C THR A 110 -10.03 -24.36 5.64
N ASP A 111 -10.02 -24.27 6.97
CA ASP A 111 -10.43 -23.13 7.79
C ASP A 111 -11.94 -22.80 7.91
N GLY A 112 -12.62 -23.62 8.70
CA GLY A 112 -13.67 -23.13 9.59
C GLY A 112 -14.96 -22.59 8.94
N ALA A 113 -15.92 -22.22 9.77
CA ALA A 113 -17.25 -21.80 9.34
C ALA A 113 -17.26 -20.48 8.51
N ASP A 114 -16.14 -19.77 8.42
CA ASP A 114 -16.06 -18.43 7.85
C ASP A 114 -16.01 -18.42 6.31
N CYS A 115 -15.41 -19.44 5.67
CA CYS A 115 -15.41 -19.47 4.21
C CYS A 115 -16.78 -19.79 3.58
N LYS A 116 -17.80 -20.05 4.41
CA LYS A 116 -19.19 -20.21 3.95
C LYS A 116 -19.86 -18.87 3.60
N LYS A 117 -19.43 -17.75 4.18
CA LYS A 117 -20.17 -16.48 4.10
C LYS A 117 -19.54 -15.45 3.17
N ARG A 118 -18.23 -15.19 3.29
CA ARG A 118 -17.55 -14.08 2.59
C ARG A 118 -16.24 -14.51 1.94
N CYS A 119 -16.36 -15.53 1.09
CA CYS A 119 -15.29 -15.97 0.19
C CYS A 119 -15.70 -15.69 -1.26
N LEU A 120 -14.76 -15.19 -2.05
CA LEU A 120 -14.89 -15.10 -3.52
C LEU A 120 -13.80 -15.93 -4.16
N MET A 121 -14.17 -16.66 -5.21
CA MET A 121 -13.25 -17.23 -6.17
C MET A 121 -13.61 -16.70 -7.54
N MET A 122 -12.63 -16.12 -8.21
CA MET A 122 -12.82 -15.50 -9.50
C MET A 122 -11.64 -15.83 -10.40
N ARG A 123 -11.84 -15.82 -11.71
CA ARG A 123 -10.80 -16.09 -12.69
C ARG A 123 -10.64 -14.95 -13.67
N ARG A 124 -9.42 -14.72 -14.13
CA ARG A 124 -9.09 -13.72 -15.17
C ARG A 124 -7.81 -14.15 -15.86
N GLY A 125 -7.83 -14.30 -17.19
CA GLY A 125 -6.59 -14.48 -17.97
C GLY A 125 -5.70 -15.66 -17.57
N GLY A 126 -6.27 -16.77 -17.08
CA GLY A 126 -5.50 -17.92 -16.57
C GLY A 126 -5.00 -17.77 -15.13
N GLU A 127 -5.49 -16.76 -14.40
CA GLU A 127 -5.28 -16.57 -12.97
C GLU A 127 -6.56 -16.90 -12.20
N ILE A 128 -6.40 -17.45 -11.00
CA ILE A 128 -7.46 -17.64 -10.01
C ILE A 128 -7.18 -16.70 -8.83
N LEU A 129 -8.11 -15.79 -8.59
CA LEU A 129 -8.17 -14.96 -7.38
C LEU A 129 -9.05 -15.64 -6.33
N LYS A 130 -8.47 -15.92 -5.16
CA LYS A 130 -9.17 -16.32 -3.95
C LYS A 130 -9.15 -15.17 -2.95
N MET A 131 -10.32 -14.73 -2.51
CA MET A 131 -10.46 -13.66 -1.52
C MET A 131 -11.26 -14.16 -0.31
N ARG A 132 -10.77 -13.88 0.90
CA ARG A 132 -11.47 -14.19 2.16
C ARG A 132 -11.59 -12.94 3.03
N VAL A 133 -12.77 -12.65 3.55
CA VAL A 133 -13.01 -11.51 4.45
C VAL A 133 -13.36 -11.99 5.85
N LEU A 134 -12.49 -11.70 6.82
CA LEU A 134 -12.62 -12.06 8.23
C LEU A 134 -12.88 -10.81 9.08
N GLU A 135 -13.59 -10.99 10.19
CA GLU A 135 -13.73 -9.98 11.24
C GLU A 135 -12.77 -10.33 12.38
N GLU A 136 -11.77 -9.49 12.63
CA GLU A 136 -10.79 -9.68 13.69
C GLU A 136 -10.93 -8.56 14.74
N LYS A 137 -11.59 -8.87 15.88
CA LYS A 137 -11.82 -8.01 17.06
C LYS A 137 -12.38 -6.60 16.75
N THR A 138 -11.56 -5.71 16.20
CA THR A 138 -11.84 -4.29 15.95
C THR A 138 -11.66 -3.88 14.49
N GLN A 139 -11.16 -4.79 13.65
CA GLN A 139 -10.86 -4.51 12.25
C GLN A 139 -11.35 -5.65 11.36
N THR A 140 -11.59 -5.31 10.11
CA THR A 140 -11.83 -6.29 9.07
C THR A 140 -10.51 -6.59 8.41
N VAL A 141 -10.27 -7.88 8.17
CA VAL A 141 -9.09 -8.38 7.49
C VAL A 141 -9.50 -9.08 6.21
N ILE A 142 -8.87 -8.70 5.11
CA ILE A 142 -9.09 -9.32 3.80
C ILE A 142 -7.80 -10.00 3.37
N TYR A 143 -7.91 -11.27 3.00
CA TYR A 143 -6.82 -12.03 2.42
C TYR A 143 -7.07 -12.17 0.92
N PHE A 144 -6.08 -11.82 0.12
CA PHE A 144 -6.05 -12.06 -1.31
C PHE A 144 -4.99 -13.11 -1.62
N SER A 145 -5.32 -14.05 -2.50
CA SER A 145 -4.39 -15.01 -3.08
C SER A 145 -4.64 -15.07 -4.58
N VAL A 146 -3.65 -14.70 -5.39
CA VAL A 146 -3.68 -14.85 -6.86
C VAL A 146 -2.75 -15.98 -7.25
N ASN A 147 -3.26 -16.96 -7.97
CA ASN A 147 -2.55 -18.15 -8.37
C ASN A 147 -2.72 -18.37 -9.89
N PRO A 148 -1.76 -18.98 -10.59
CA PRO A 148 -2.03 -19.52 -11.92
C PRO A 148 -3.09 -20.64 -11.84
N GLU A 149 -3.91 -20.75 -12.88
CA GLU A 149 -4.91 -21.84 -13.09
C GLU A 149 -4.26 -23.19 -13.38
#